data_AF-A0A6B9FL33-F1
#
_entry.id   AF-A0A6B9FL33-F1
#
_cell.length_a   1.000
_cell.length_b   1.000
_cell.length_c   1.000
_cell.angle_alpha   90.00
_cell.angle_beta   90.00
_cell.angle_gamma   90.00
#
_symmetry.space_group_name_H-M   'P 1'
#
loop_
_entity.id
_entity.type
_entity.pdbx_description
1 polymer ?
#
loop_
_entity_poly.entity_id
_entity_poly.type
_entity_poly.pdbx_seq_one_letter_code
_entity_poly.pdbx_strand_id
1 'polypeptide(L)'
;MSASSATLIRCLAAVAAGIISTSSALALPACLEAQRKIDEANALRFQARQEARLGDHDRVCDTLDEVGDRYDDARDAFERCGEGVVAIDLRSELRGLRIAKKINRCD
;
A
#
# COMPACT_ATOMS: atom_id res chain seq x y z
N MET A 1 57.93 1.07 5.62
CA MET A 1 56.75 1.96 5.62
C MET A 1 55.73 1.39 4.63
N SER A 2 54.85 0.48 5.06
CA SER A 2 53.89 -0.22 4.19
C SER A 2 52.54 -0.32 4.89
N ALA A 3 51.90 0.84 5.13
CA ALA A 3 50.64 0.92 5.88
C ALA A 3 49.59 1.82 5.22
N SER A 4 49.80 2.29 3.98
CA SER A 4 48.87 3.21 3.31
C SER A 4 47.93 2.55 2.29
N SER A 5 48.36 1.51 1.57
CA SER A 5 47.53 0.93 0.49
C SER A 5 46.37 0.06 0.99
N ALA A 6 46.56 -0.72 2.06
CA ALA A 6 45.52 -1.61 2.59
C ALA A 6 44.34 -0.85 3.24
N THR A 7 44.61 0.34 3.77
CA THR A 7 43.64 1.18 4.47
C THR A 7 42.74 1.92 3.48
N LEU A 8 43.30 2.41 2.37
CA LEU A 8 42.56 3.09 1.31
C LEU A 8 41.58 2.14 0.60
N ILE A 9 41.98 0.88 0.36
CA ILE A 9 41.13 -0.13 -0.28
C ILE A 9 39.94 -0.52 0.63
N ARG A 10 40.16 -0.58 1.95
CA ARG A 10 39.09 -0.86 2.93
C ARG A 10 38.07 0.28 3.05
N CYS A 11 38.49 1.54 2.94
CA CYS A 11 37.57 2.68 2.91
C CYS A 11 36.73 2.73 1.62
N LEU A 12 37.33 2.42 0.46
CA LEU A 12 36.60 2.34 -0.81
C LEU A 12 35.57 1.21 -0.82
N ALA A 13 35.90 0.05 -0.24
CA ALA A 13 34.96 -1.07 -0.10
C ALA A 13 33.79 -0.74 0.85
N ALA A 14 34.04 0.01 1.93
CA ALA A 14 32.99 0.45 2.85
C ALA A 14 32.03 1.46 2.21
N VAL A 15 32.55 2.37 1.37
CA VAL A 15 31.71 3.34 0.63
C VAL A 15 30.94 2.64 -0.49
N ALA A 16 31.56 1.71 -1.22
CA ALA A 16 30.88 0.94 -2.27
C ALA A 16 29.78 0.02 -1.72
N ALA A 17 29.96 -0.57 -0.53
CA ALA A 17 28.93 -1.37 0.14
C ALA A 17 27.77 -0.53 0.68
N GLY A 18 28.00 0.76 0.98
CA GLY A 18 26.94 1.67 1.44
C GLY A 18 26.01 2.17 0.35
N ILE A 19 26.45 2.20 -0.91
CA ILE A 19 25.67 2.74 -2.05
C ILE A 19 24.63 1.73 -2.57
N ILE A 20 24.76 0.44 -2.25
CA ILE A 20 23.82 -0.61 -2.72
C ILE A 20 22.49 -0.60 -1.93
N SER A 21 22.47 0.04 -0.76
CA SER A 21 21.32 0.02 0.15
C SER A 21 20.21 1.03 -0.19
N THR A 22 20.37 1.85 -1.22
CA THR A 22 19.33 2.76 -1.71
C THR A 22 18.81 2.31 -3.07
N SER A 23 18.53 1.01 -3.21
CA SER A 23 17.56 0.56 -4.21
C SER A 23 16.16 0.87 -3.67
N SER A 24 15.87 2.15 -3.46
CA SER A 24 14.49 2.62 -3.49
C SER A 24 14.08 2.41 -4.94
N ALA A 25 13.47 1.25 -5.18
CA ALA A 25 12.83 0.90 -6.41
C ALA A 25 12.17 2.18 -6.95
N LEU A 26 12.61 2.61 -8.12
CA LEU A 26 11.89 3.59 -8.93
C LEU A 26 10.59 2.88 -9.30
N ALA A 27 9.67 2.84 -8.34
CA ALA A 27 8.39 2.19 -8.47
C ALA A 27 7.72 2.87 -9.67
N LEU A 28 7.34 2.08 -10.67
CA LEU A 28 6.66 2.62 -11.84
C LEU A 28 5.50 3.51 -11.36
N PRO A 29 5.16 4.61 -12.06
CA PRO A 29 4.09 5.53 -11.64
C PRO A 29 2.79 4.83 -11.22
N ALA A 30 2.49 3.68 -11.85
CA ALA A 30 1.37 2.81 -11.49
C ALA A 30 1.46 2.22 -10.07
N CYS A 31 2.65 1.85 -9.59
CA CYS A 31 2.84 1.34 -8.23
C CYS A 31 2.59 2.43 -7.17
N LEU A 32 3.02 3.67 -7.43
CA LEU A 32 2.74 4.81 -6.55
C LEU A 32 1.24 5.17 -6.57
N GLU A 33 0.63 5.14 -7.74
CA GLU A 33 -0.82 5.30 -7.89
C GLU A 33 -1.58 4.24 -7.09
N ALA A 34 -1.16 2.98 -7.18
CA ALA A 34 -1.77 1.87 -6.48
C ALA A 34 -1.70 2.07 -4.95
N GLN A 35 -0.53 2.47 -4.42
CA GLN A 35 -0.38 2.77 -3.00
C GLN A 35 -1.28 3.93 -2.55
N ARG A 36 -1.35 5.00 -3.35
CA ARG A 36 -2.25 6.13 -3.06
C ARG A 36 -3.71 5.70 -2.98
N LYS A 37 -4.15 4.80 -3.87
CA LYS A 37 -5.51 4.24 -3.84
C LYS A 37 -5.78 3.40 -2.60
N ILE A 38 -4.79 2.63 -2.13
CA ILE A 38 -4.87 1.95 -0.83
C ILE A 38 -5.05 2.97 0.31
N ASP A 39 -4.25 4.05 0.32
CA ASP A 39 -4.33 5.05 1.39
C ASP A 39 -5.68 5.77 1.41
N GLU A 40 -6.24 6.10 0.24
CA GLU A 40 -7.59 6.63 0.09
C GLU A 40 -8.65 5.66 0.64
N ALA A 41 -8.56 4.37 0.28
CA ALA A 41 -9.47 3.35 0.79
C ALA A 41 -9.38 3.22 2.32
N ASN A 42 -8.19 3.32 2.90
CA ASN A 42 -7.98 3.29 4.35
C ASN A 42 -8.60 4.50 5.06
N ALA A 43 -8.50 5.69 4.46
CA ALA A 43 -9.17 6.88 4.95
C ALA A 43 -10.70 6.73 4.94
N LEU A 44 -11.26 6.22 3.84
CA LEU A 44 -12.70 5.95 3.72
C LEU A 44 -13.17 4.89 4.73
N ARG A 45 -12.37 3.84 4.99
CA ARG A 45 -12.69 2.86 6.05
C ARG A 45 -12.72 3.50 7.43
N PHE A 46 -11.85 4.47 7.70
CA PHE A 46 -11.93 5.23 8.93
C PHE A 46 -13.21 6.06 8.97
N GLN A 47 -13.55 6.76 7.88
CA GLN A 47 -14.79 7.52 7.77
C GLN A 47 -16.04 6.64 7.98
N ALA A 48 -16.15 5.48 7.34
CA ALA A 48 -17.27 4.55 7.51
C ALA A 48 -17.43 4.11 8.99
N ARG A 49 -16.32 3.91 9.71
CA ARG A 49 -16.39 3.62 11.16
C ARG A 49 -16.93 4.79 11.95
N GLN A 50 -16.63 6.02 11.56
CA GLN A 50 -17.16 7.21 12.23
C GLN A 50 -18.64 7.39 11.92
N GLU A 51 -19.06 7.18 10.68
CA GLU A 51 -20.48 7.21 10.27
C GLU A 51 -21.31 6.16 11.01
N ALA A 52 -20.76 4.95 11.17
CA ALA A 52 -21.40 3.89 11.93
C ALA A 52 -21.59 4.26 13.41
N ARG A 53 -20.66 5.00 14.01
CA ARG A 53 -20.79 5.53 15.38
C ARG A 53 -21.87 6.60 15.50
N LEU A 54 -22.12 7.34 14.42
CA LEU A 54 -23.17 8.34 14.34
C LEU A 54 -24.55 7.73 14.00
N GLY A 55 -24.59 6.45 13.63
CA GLY A 55 -25.81 5.74 13.25
C GLY A 55 -26.30 6.06 11.84
N ASP A 56 -25.44 6.65 11.00
CA ASP A 56 -25.77 7.00 9.62
C ASP A 56 -25.54 5.80 8.69
N HIS A 57 -26.51 4.89 8.66
CA HIS A 57 -26.40 3.60 7.98
C HIS A 57 -26.23 3.73 6.46
N ASP A 58 -27.03 4.57 5.81
CA ASP A 58 -26.96 4.78 4.35
C ASP A 58 -25.56 5.27 3.96
N ARG A 59 -25.04 6.26 4.70
CA ARG A 59 -23.71 6.82 4.43
C ARG A 59 -22.58 5.83 4.70
N VAL A 60 -22.73 4.95 5.70
CA VAL A 60 -21.79 3.83 5.90
C VAL A 60 -21.75 2.94 4.68
N CYS A 61 -22.91 2.58 4.12
CA CYS A 61 -22.97 1.70 2.97
C CYS A 61 -22.36 2.35 1.72
N ASP A 62 -22.70 3.61 1.45
CA ASP A 62 -22.09 4.39 0.36
C ASP A 62 -20.57 4.47 0.50
N THR A 63 -20.07 4.78 1.71
CA THR A 63 -18.62 4.86 1.96
C THR A 63 -17.95 3.49 1.80
N LEU A 64 -18.60 2.38 2.22
CA LEU A 64 -18.06 1.03 2.03
C LEU A 64 -18.08 0.60 0.56
N ASP A 65 -19.02 1.09 -0.24
CA ASP A 65 -19.00 0.91 -1.70
C ASP A 65 -17.81 1.64 -2.33
N GLU A 66 -17.58 2.90 -1.95
CA GLU A 66 -16.43 3.67 -2.46
C GLU A 66 -15.09 3.04 -2.05
N VAL A 67 -14.97 2.46 -0.85
CA VAL A 67 -13.79 1.67 -0.45
C VAL A 67 -13.54 0.52 -1.42
N GLY A 68 -14.61 -0.15 -1.87
CA GLY A 68 -14.53 -1.23 -2.86
C GLY A 68 -13.94 -0.74 -4.17
N ASP A 69 -14.49 0.36 -4.69
CA ASP A 69 -14.02 0.98 -5.94
C ASP A 69 -12.54 1.39 -5.84
N ARG A 70 -12.10 1.97 -4.70
CA ARG A 70 -10.68 2.32 -4.50
C ARG A 70 -9.77 1.09 -4.45
N TYR A 71 -10.23 -0.03 -3.88
CA TYR A 71 -9.45 -1.26 -3.89
C TYR A 71 -9.40 -1.90 -5.28
N ASP A 72 -10.47 -1.86 -6.06
CA ASP A 72 -10.44 -2.33 -7.45
C ASP A 72 -9.49 -1.48 -8.30
N ASP A 73 -9.55 -0.14 -8.17
CA ASP A 73 -8.59 0.79 -8.80
C ASP A 73 -7.13 0.46 -8.40
N ALA A 74 -6.89 0.18 -7.11
CA ALA A 74 -5.57 -0.18 -6.61
C ALA A 74 -5.09 -1.50 -7.21
N ARG A 75 -5.97 -2.51 -7.32
CA ARG A 75 -5.64 -3.81 -7.92
C ARG A 75 -5.18 -3.62 -9.36
N ASP A 76 -5.96 -2.90 -10.15
CA ASP A 76 -5.66 -2.66 -11.57
C ASP A 76 -4.34 -1.89 -11.73
N ALA A 77 -4.02 -1.00 -10.79
CA ALA A 77 -2.74 -0.30 -10.75
C ALA A 77 -1.56 -1.22 -10.36
N PHE A 78 -1.73 -2.14 -9.40
CA PHE A 78 -0.71 -3.14 -9.07
C PHE A 78 -0.50 -4.17 -10.19
N GLU A 79 -1.55 -4.59 -10.87
CA GLU A 79 -1.46 -5.48 -12.03
C GLU A 79 -0.64 -4.84 -13.16
N ARG A 80 -0.84 -3.54 -13.42
CA ARG A 80 -0.01 -2.76 -14.36
C ARG A 80 1.44 -2.60 -13.88
N CYS A 81 1.66 -2.52 -12.57
CA CYS A 81 2.97 -2.41 -11.94
C CYS A 81 3.75 -3.74 -11.94
N GLY A 82 3.08 -4.89 -11.96
CA GLY A 82 3.68 -6.23 -11.93
C GLY A 82 3.95 -6.78 -10.52
N GLU A 83 3.34 -6.21 -9.48
CA GLU A 83 3.63 -6.55 -8.08
C GLU A 83 2.61 -7.56 -7.51
N GLY A 84 2.91 -8.85 -7.64
CA GLY A 84 1.99 -9.93 -7.24
C GLY A 84 1.79 -10.10 -5.73
N VAL A 85 2.75 -9.68 -4.89
CA VAL A 85 2.66 -9.83 -3.42
C VAL A 85 1.65 -8.84 -2.82
N VAL A 86 1.63 -7.60 -3.30
CA VAL A 86 0.66 -6.59 -2.84
C VAL A 86 -0.77 -6.96 -3.23
N ALA A 87 -0.94 -7.68 -4.35
CA ALA A 87 -2.23 -8.25 -4.73
C ALA A 87 -2.75 -9.34 -3.77
N ILE A 88 -1.91 -9.94 -2.91
CA ILE A 88 -2.37 -10.85 -1.84
C ILE A 88 -2.95 -10.06 -0.68
N ASP A 89 -2.28 -8.99 -0.26
CA ASP A 89 -2.76 -8.12 0.83
C ASP A 89 -4.10 -7.49 0.46
N LEU A 90 -4.21 -7.00 -0.78
CA LEU A 90 -5.44 -6.43 -1.30
C LEU A 90 -6.61 -7.44 -1.35
N ARG A 91 -6.33 -8.72 -1.63
CA ARG A 91 -7.34 -9.79 -1.56
C ARG A 91 -7.84 -10.00 -0.12
N SER A 92 -6.95 -9.88 0.87
CA SER A 92 -7.31 -9.90 2.29
C SER A 92 -8.20 -8.70 2.64
N GLU A 93 -7.83 -7.50 2.22
CA GLU A 93 -8.61 -6.28 2.44
C GLU A 93 -10.00 -6.34 1.80
N LEU A 94 -10.12 -6.81 0.55
CA LEU A 94 -11.41 -7.03 -0.11
C LEU A 94 -12.28 -8.08 0.61
N ARG A 95 -11.67 -9.05 1.29
CA ARG A 95 -12.40 -9.99 2.15
C ARG A 95 -12.87 -9.30 3.43
N GLY A 96 -12.02 -8.48 4.04
CA GLY A 96 -12.38 -7.65 5.19
C GLY A 96 -13.50 -6.67 4.88
N LEU A 97 -13.50 -6.07 3.68
CA LEU A 97 -14.57 -5.19 3.20
C LEU A 97 -15.90 -5.94 3.08
N ARG A 98 -15.91 -7.13 2.46
CA ARG A 98 -17.12 -7.97 2.37
C ARG A 98 -17.71 -8.30 3.74
N ILE A 99 -16.86 -8.59 4.72
CA ILE A 99 -17.29 -8.82 6.11
C ILE A 99 -17.89 -7.54 6.69
N ALA A 100 -17.27 -6.38 6.48
CA ALA A 100 -17.77 -5.10 6.96
C ALA A 100 -19.14 -4.74 6.35
N LYS A 101 -19.32 -4.91 5.04
CA LYS A 101 -20.60 -4.72 4.35
C LYS A 101 -21.69 -5.62 4.93
N LYS A 102 -21.38 -6.91 5.15
CA LYS A 102 -22.30 -7.86 5.77
C LYS A 102 -22.69 -7.48 7.20
N ILE A 103 -21.74 -7.02 8.02
CA ILE A 103 -22.01 -6.56 9.39
C ILE A 103 -22.96 -5.37 9.37
N ASN A 104 -22.76 -4.45 8.44
CA ASN A 104 -23.59 -3.26 8.28
C ASN A 104 -24.84 -3.51 7.42
N ARG A 105 -25.08 -4.72 6.91
CA ARG A 105 -26.23 -5.05 6.04
C ARG A 105 -26.34 -4.15 4.79
N CYS A 106 -25.19 -3.89 4.17
CA CYS A 106 -25.08 -3.15 2.91
C CYS A 106 -25.13 -4.10 1.70
N ASP A 107 -26.04 -5.08 1.74
CA ASP A 107 -26.14 -6.15 0.74
C ASP A 107 -26.47 -5.63 -0.68
#